data_AF-A0A165D5Q1-F1
#
_entry.id   AF-A0A165D5Q1-F1
#
_cell.length_a   1.000
_cell.length_b   1.000
_cell.length_c   1.000
_cell.angle_alpha   90.00
_cell.angle_beta   90.00
_cell.angle_gamma   90.00
#
_symmetry.space_group_name_H-M   'P 1'
#
loop_
_entity.id
_entity.type
_entity.pdbx_description
1 polymer ?
#
loop_
_entity_poly.entity_id
_entity_poly.type
_entity_poly.pdbx_seq_one_letter_code
_entity_poly.pdbx_strand_id
1 'polypeptide(L)'
;MEGADRAYASTFRQRMDDILHTNIESAHDGSTPRASQRNSPELALGPQDSASQVGGPASPTPSLLPAYVPPIWEFDGHQFEHLEDALRQSAPGEVPDHIREWVIVAMKLTVSTEVAKVYNVLGNKMYEHKKAFESLIQNNKSEHRLKEGMLQMEIGKLKDRILVQDAHMTVLNDELTGTQVAMLDTGKEMMEIKAANIKLRHELASLKASGVTPPHYSGKGSLEDWLQQLGIWMWWNEINDDEHKITMALLHLEGGAFTYMSEYATRAAARQALGTWEDFINILKVNYRTLDPDKDVQQHLKDICGKTYPTMVSFAEQFCQWATKINLGHTALIGYIAEH
;
A
#
# COMPACT_ATOMS: atom_id res chain seq x y z
N MET A 1 26.58 2.28 -6.38
CA MET A 1 25.88 1.05 -5.92
C MET A 1 24.46 1.03 -6.52
N GLU A 2 24.35 1.24 -7.84
CA GLU A 2 23.05 1.38 -8.58
C GLU A 2 23.01 0.51 -9.85
N GLY A 3 24.06 -0.25 -10.15
CA GLY A 3 24.15 -1.07 -11.36
C GLY A 3 23.65 -2.51 -11.21
N ALA A 4 23.55 -3.03 -9.97
CA ALA A 4 23.22 -4.43 -9.73
C ALA A 4 21.70 -4.71 -9.70
N ASP A 5 20.89 -3.76 -9.24
CA ASP A 5 19.42 -3.92 -9.17
C ASP A 5 18.75 -3.87 -10.56
N ARG A 6 19.35 -3.15 -11.51
CA ARG A 6 18.82 -3.05 -12.88
C ARG A 6 19.02 -4.34 -13.69
N ALA A 7 20.04 -5.13 -13.35
CA ALA A 7 20.33 -6.41 -14.00
C ALA A 7 19.44 -7.55 -13.51
N TYR A 8 18.96 -7.49 -12.26
CA TYR A 8 18.05 -8.49 -11.68
C TYR A 8 16.59 -8.28 -12.14
N ALA A 9 16.17 -7.03 -12.31
CA ALA A 9 14.81 -6.72 -12.78
C ALA A 9 14.58 -7.01 -14.28
N SER A 10 15.64 -7.09 -15.09
CA SER A 10 15.55 -7.42 -16.52
C SER A 10 15.44 -8.94 -16.77
N THR A 11 16.12 -9.76 -15.96
CA THR A 11 16.11 -11.22 -16.11
C THR A 11 14.76 -11.85 -15.70
N PHE A 12 14.05 -11.22 -14.77
CA PHE A 12 12.71 -11.67 -14.35
C PHE A 12 11.64 -11.39 -15.41
N ARG A 13 11.73 -10.24 -16.08
CA ARG A 13 10.77 -9.84 -17.13
C ARG A 13 10.92 -10.70 -18.38
N GLN A 14 12.16 -10.99 -18.78
CA GLN A 14 12.47 -11.85 -19.92
C GLN A 14 11.93 -13.28 -19.75
N ARG A 15 12.01 -13.84 -18.52
CA ARG A 15 11.49 -15.18 -18.22
C ARG A 15 9.96 -15.26 -18.24
N MET A 16 9.26 -14.17 -17.94
CA MET A 16 7.80 -14.16 -17.96
C MET A 16 7.26 -14.09 -19.40
N ASP A 17 7.93 -13.38 -20.29
CA ASP A 17 7.56 -13.31 -21.71
C ASP A 17 7.81 -14.66 -22.41
N ASP A 18 8.90 -15.36 -22.09
CA ASP A 18 9.18 -16.71 -22.65
C ASP A 18 8.12 -17.75 -22.24
N ILE A 19 7.52 -17.64 -21.05
CA ILE A 19 6.49 -18.57 -20.57
C ILE A 19 5.13 -18.28 -21.22
N LEU A 20 4.85 -17.03 -21.56
CA LEU A 20 3.57 -16.62 -22.15
C LEU A 20 3.53 -16.86 -23.67
N HIS A 21 4.68 -16.92 -24.35
CA HIS A 21 4.74 -17.07 -25.80
C HIS A 21 4.92 -18.51 -26.32
N THR A 22 5.18 -19.51 -25.46
CA THR A 22 5.36 -20.91 -25.90
C THR A 22 4.07 -21.69 -26.16
N ASN A 23 2.89 -21.11 -25.91
CA ASN A 23 1.60 -21.82 -26.04
C ASN A 23 0.71 -21.35 -27.18
N ILE A 24 1.22 -20.54 -28.11
CA ILE A 24 0.47 -20.08 -29.29
C ILE A 24 1.30 -20.32 -30.55
N GLU A 25 1.51 -21.58 -30.95
CA GLU A 25 1.47 -21.99 -32.36
C GLU A 25 1.62 -23.50 -32.58
N SER A 26 0.81 -24.00 -33.53
CA SER A 26 0.80 -25.32 -34.16
C SER A 26 0.09 -26.48 -33.43
N ALA A 27 -1.19 -26.67 -33.74
CA ALA A 27 -1.62 -27.77 -34.63
C ALA A 27 -3.16 -27.85 -34.69
N HIS A 28 -3.75 -27.16 -35.67
CA HIS A 28 -5.05 -27.52 -36.22
C HIS A 28 -4.84 -28.03 -37.65
N ASP A 29 -5.03 -29.33 -37.84
CA ASP A 29 -5.54 -29.98 -39.06
C ASP A 29 -5.77 -31.45 -38.65
N GLY A 30 -6.89 -32.13 -38.80
CA GLY A 30 -8.19 -31.91 -39.41
C GLY A 30 -8.85 -33.30 -39.45
N SER A 31 -10.14 -33.41 -39.11
CA SER A 31 -11.14 -34.42 -39.59
C SER A 31 -12.22 -34.77 -38.55
N THR A 32 -13.43 -34.29 -38.79
CA THR A 32 -14.74 -34.91 -38.45
C THR A 32 -14.96 -36.14 -39.36
N PRO A 33 -15.95 -37.08 -39.19
CA PRO A 33 -17.18 -37.09 -38.38
C PRO A 33 -17.41 -38.42 -37.60
N ARG A 34 -18.39 -38.60 -36.69
CA ARG A 34 -19.83 -38.74 -36.98
C ARG A 34 -20.61 -38.94 -35.66
N ALA A 35 -21.74 -38.25 -35.54
CA ALA A 35 -22.77 -38.53 -34.57
C ALA A 35 -23.61 -39.76 -35.00
N SER A 36 -24.06 -40.55 -34.03
CA SER A 36 -25.31 -41.32 -34.15
C SER A 36 -26.04 -41.29 -32.81
N GLN A 37 -27.28 -40.81 -32.86
CA GLN A 37 -28.23 -40.68 -31.76
C GLN A 37 -29.11 -41.94 -31.64
N ARG A 38 -29.73 -42.05 -30.44
CA ARG A 38 -30.95 -42.81 -30.07
C ARG A 38 -30.77 -44.31 -29.75
N ASN A 39 -31.27 -44.88 -28.66
CA ASN A 39 -32.34 -44.52 -27.71
C ASN A 39 -32.06 -45.10 -26.29
N SER A 40 -32.51 -44.36 -25.28
CA SER A 40 -32.73 -44.70 -23.86
C SER A 40 -33.91 -45.70 -23.69
N PRO A 41 -34.23 -46.29 -22.49
CA PRO A 41 -34.26 -45.60 -21.19
C PRO A 41 -33.81 -46.38 -19.93
N GLU A 42 -33.17 -45.61 -19.04
CA GLU A 42 -33.44 -45.37 -17.61
C GLU A 42 -34.35 -46.32 -16.81
N LEU A 43 -33.84 -46.76 -15.65
CA LEU A 43 -34.62 -46.96 -14.42
C LEU A 43 -33.72 -46.78 -13.19
N ALA A 44 -33.89 -45.66 -12.51
CA ALA A 44 -33.46 -45.45 -11.14
C ALA A 44 -34.43 -46.18 -10.19
N LEU A 45 -33.93 -46.79 -9.11
CA LEU A 45 -34.59 -46.90 -7.79
C LEU A 45 -33.69 -47.63 -6.79
N GLY A 46 -33.11 -46.86 -5.87
CA GLY A 46 -33.18 -46.99 -4.40
C GLY A 46 -32.79 -48.28 -3.65
N PRO A 47 -32.44 -48.14 -2.35
CA PRO A 47 -31.60 -49.08 -1.60
C PRO A 47 -32.39 -50.04 -0.71
N GLN A 48 -31.91 -51.28 -0.56
CA GLN A 48 -32.40 -52.24 0.42
C GLN A 48 -31.21 -52.89 1.15
N ASP A 49 -31.10 -52.55 2.44
CA ASP A 49 -30.44 -53.36 3.45
C ASP A 49 -30.99 -54.79 3.43
N SER A 50 -30.11 -55.78 3.44
CA SER A 50 -30.40 -57.10 4.01
C SER A 50 -29.09 -57.76 4.42
N ALA A 51 -28.88 -57.76 5.72
CA ALA A 51 -27.98 -58.68 6.38
C ALA A 51 -28.44 -60.13 6.18
N SER A 52 -27.47 -61.03 6.26
CA SER A 52 -27.58 -62.45 6.61
C SER A 52 -27.64 -63.47 5.46
N GLN A 53 -26.75 -64.46 5.62
CA GLN A 53 -26.60 -65.72 4.89
C GLN A 53 -25.97 -65.66 3.50
N VAL A 54 -24.64 -65.48 3.48
CA VAL A 54 -23.81 -66.27 2.56
C VAL A 54 -23.15 -67.33 3.40
N GLY A 55 -23.71 -68.55 3.33
CA GLY A 55 -23.05 -69.73 3.85
C GLY A 55 -21.63 -69.77 3.31
N GLY A 56 -20.66 -69.71 4.22
CA GLY A 56 -19.27 -69.93 3.85
C GLY A 56 -19.19 -71.28 3.14
N PRO A 57 -18.51 -71.38 1.99
CA PRO A 57 -18.20 -72.70 1.48
C PRO A 57 -17.40 -73.39 2.59
N ALA A 58 -17.94 -74.52 3.07
CA ALA A 58 -17.24 -75.38 3.99
C ALA A 58 -15.82 -75.56 3.46
N SER A 59 -14.83 -75.33 4.32
CA SER A 59 -13.42 -75.56 4.00
C SER A 59 -13.31 -76.86 3.22
N PRO A 60 -12.78 -76.85 1.99
CA PRO A 60 -12.45 -78.10 1.35
C PRO A 60 -11.25 -78.60 2.14
N THR A 61 -11.49 -79.50 3.09
CA THR A 61 -10.46 -80.43 3.54
C THR A 61 -9.97 -81.07 2.24
N PRO A 62 -8.75 -80.79 1.77
CA PRO A 62 -8.31 -81.32 0.50
C PRO A 62 -8.17 -82.82 0.73
N SER A 63 -9.04 -83.60 0.10
CA SER A 63 -8.95 -85.05 0.10
C SER A 63 -7.56 -85.44 -0.38
N LEU A 64 -6.72 -85.94 0.53
CA LEU A 64 -5.37 -86.46 0.27
C LEU A 64 -5.44 -87.83 -0.41
N LEU A 65 -6.22 -87.95 -1.48
CA LEU A 65 -6.17 -89.11 -2.37
C LEU A 65 -5.63 -88.63 -3.73
N PRO A 66 -4.54 -89.22 -4.24
CA PRO A 66 -3.97 -88.81 -5.50
C PRO A 66 -4.91 -89.25 -6.63
N ALA A 67 -5.77 -88.34 -7.08
CA ALA A 67 -6.67 -88.56 -8.21
C ALA A 67 -6.00 -88.23 -9.55
N TYR A 68 -4.69 -88.50 -9.69
CA TYR A 68 -4.03 -88.36 -10.98
C TYR A 68 -3.06 -89.51 -11.23
N VAL A 69 -3.62 -90.60 -11.73
CA VAL A 69 -2.90 -91.55 -12.57
C VAL A 69 -2.58 -90.81 -13.87
N PRO A 70 -1.35 -90.87 -14.41
CA PRO A 70 -1.07 -90.36 -15.75
C PRO A 70 -2.13 -90.88 -16.71
N PRO A 71 -2.83 -90.01 -17.47
CA PRO A 71 -3.99 -90.44 -18.24
C PRO A 71 -3.61 -91.48 -19.29
N ILE A 72 -2.34 -91.51 -19.70
CA ILE A 72 -1.77 -92.43 -20.67
C ILE A 72 -0.29 -92.66 -20.31
N TRP A 73 0.14 -93.92 -20.28
CA TRP A 73 1.54 -94.35 -20.13
C TRP A 73 2.11 -94.71 -21.50
N GLU A 74 3.38 -94.38 -21.77
CA GLU A 74 4.02 -94.71 -23.05
C GLU A 74 5.22 -95.63 -22.83
N PHE A 75 5.30 -96.72 -23.60
CA PHE A 75 6.45 -97.60 -23.65
C PHE A 75 6.67 -98.08 -25.09
N ASP A 76 7.89 -97.92 -25.61
CA ASP A 76 8.28 -98.30 -26.98
C ASP A 76 7.36 -97.72 -28.09
N GLY A 77 6.91 -96.47 -27.92
CA GLY A 77 6.01 -95.80 -28.86
C GLY A 77 4.55 -96.25 -28.81
N HIS A 78 4.21 -97.16 -27.88
CA HIS A 78 2.83 -97.60 -27.63
C HIS A 78 2.26 -96.94 -26.37
N GLN A 79 0.99 -96.54 -26.46
CA GLN A 79 0.24 -95.93 -25.37
C GLN A 79 -0.58 -96.98 -24.62
N PHE A 80 -0.58 -96.88 -23.29
CA PHE A 80 -1.24 -97.78 -22.36
C PHE A 80 -2.09 -96.98 -21.37
N GLU A 81 -3.31 -97.43 -21.10
CA GLU A 81 -4.19 -96.79 -20.11
C GLU A 81 -3.75 -97.08 -18.66
N HIS A 82 -3.01 -98.18 -18.45
CA HIS A 82 -2.59 -98.64 -17.14
C HIS A 82 -1.07 -98.89 -17.11
N LEU A 83 -0.43 -98.51 -16.00
CA LEU A 83 1.02 -98.71 -15.79
C LEU A 83 1.38 -100.20 -15.87
N GLU A 84 0.48 -101.05 -15.41
CA GLU A 84 0.60 -102.50 -15.41
C GLU A 84 0.76 -103.04 -16.83
N ASP A 85 0.03 -102.50 -17.80
CA ASP A 85 0.07 -102.97 -19.19
C ASP A 85 1.37 -102.55 -19.88
N ALA A 86 1.84 -101.33 -19.61
CA ALA A 86 3.16 -100.87 -20.05
C ALA A 86 4.29 -101.73 -19.45
N LEU A 87 4.19 -102.06 -18.16
CA LEU A 87 5.17 -102.92 -17.48
C LEU A 87 5.12 -104.37 -17.99
N ARG A 88 3.93 -104.91 -18.27
CA ARG A 88 3.76 -106.24 -18.89
C ARG A 88 4.41 -106.30 -20.28
N GLN A 89 4.27 -105.24 -21.08
CA GLN A 89 4.91 -105.13 -22.39
C GLN A 89 6.44 -105.01 -22.30
N SER A 90 6.95 -104.39 -21.23
CA SER A 90 8.40 -104.22 -21.02
C SER A 90 9.13 -105.48 -20.55
N ALA A 91 8.41 -106.52 -20.11
CA ALA A 91 8.99 -107.72 -19.52
C ALA A 91 9.41 -108.77 -20.58
N PRO A 92 10.62 -109.35 -20.52
CA PRO A 92 11.04 -110.41 -21.43
C PRO A 92 10.17 -111.66 -21.30
N GLY A 93 9.83 -112.29 -22.43
CA GLY A 93 8.97 -113.49 -22.47
C GLY A 93 9.51 -114.73 -21.76
N GLU A 94 10.80 -114.72 -21.37
CA GLU A 94 11.51 -115.81 -20.70
C GLU A 94 11.33 -115.80 -19.17
N VAL A 95 10.77 -114.73 -18.60
CA VAL A 95 10.57 -114.60 -17.15
C VAL A 95 9.27 -115.29 -16.71
N PRO A 96 9.32 -116.20 -15.72
CA PRO A 96 8.12 -116.84 -15.16
C PRO A 96 7.07 -115.82 -14.68
N ASP A 97 5.81 -116.10 -14.97
CA ASP A 97 4.69 -115.16 -14.74
C ASP A 97 4.60 -114.66 -13.29
N HIS A 98 4.85 -115.53 -12.31
CA HIS A 98 4.81 -115.17 -10.90
C HIS A 98 5.88 -114.12 -10.50
N ILE A 99 7.06 -114.16 -11.14
CA ILE A 99 8.12 -113.18 -10.92
C ILE A 99 7.74 -111.85 -11.58
N ARG A 100 7.17 -111.92 -12.80
CA ARG A 100 6.70 -110.75 -13.55
C ARG A 100 5.63 -109.98 -12.79
N GLU A 101 4.61 -110.65 -12.27
CA GLU A 101 3.55 -110.03 -11.47
C GLU A 101 4.09 -109.41 -10.17
N TRP A 102 5.02 -110.09 -9.49
CA TRP A 102 5.65 -109.54 -8.29
C TRP A 102 6.41 -108.23 -8.60
N VAL A 103 7.18 -108.20 -9.69
CA VAL A 103 7.90 -106.99 -10.14
C VAL A 103 6.91 -105.87 -10.49
N ILE A 104 5.82 -106.15 -11.19
CA ILE A 104 4.78 -105.17 -11.53
C ILE A 104 4.17 -104.56 -10.26
N VAL A 105 3.83 -105.39 -9.27
CA VAL A 105 3.27 -104.93 -7.99
C VAL A 105 4.30 -104.08 -7.22
N ALA A 106 5.56 -104.49 -7.18
CA ALA A 106 6.63 -103.74 -6.52
C ALA A 106 6.90 -102.39 -7.20
N MET A 107 6.94 -102.35 -8.54
CA MET A 107 7.08 -101.11 -9.31
C MET A 107 5.88 -100.18 -9.09
N LYS A 108 4.65 -100.70 -9.16
CA LYS A 108 3.44 -99.93 -8.93
C LYS A 108 3.43 -99.28 -7.54
N LEU A 109 3.80 -100.05 -6.52
CA LEU A 109 3.90 -99.55 -5.15
C LEU A 109 4.96 -98.45 -5.04
N THR A 110 6.13 -98.66 -5.65
CA THR A 110 7.23 -97.69 -5.63
C THR A 110 6.84 -96.38 -6.33
N VAL A 111 6.32 -96.47 -7.56
CA VAL A 111 5.86 -95.30 -8.34
C VAL A 111 4.76 -94.56 -7.60
N SER A 112 3.76 -95.27 -7.06
CA SER A 112 2.66 -94.63 -6.30
C SER A 112 3.18 -93.90 -5.06
N THR A 113 4.17 -94.47 -4.37
CA THR A 113 4.75 -93.88 -3.16
C THR A 113 5.59 -92.64 -3.48
N GLU A 114 6.42 -92.69 -4.51
CA GLU A 114 7.24 -91.54 -4.92
C GLU A 114 6.39 -90.41 -5.50
N VAL A 115 5.39 -90.74 -6.32
CA VAL A 115 4.41 -89.76 -6.83
C VAL A 115 3.67 -89.10 -5.68
N ALA A 116 3.20 -89.87 -4.68
CA ALA A 116 2.55 -89.30 -3.49
C ALA A 116 3.48 -88.36 -2.70
N LYS A 117 4.77 -88.69 -2.54
CA LYS A 117 5.74 -87.80 -1.91
C LYS A 117 5.90 -86.48 -2.66
N VAL A 118 6.05 -86.53 -3.99
CA VAL A 118 6.18 -85.33 -4.84
C VAL A 118 4.93 -84.46 -4.70
N TYR A 119 3.73 -85.05 -4.76
CA TYR A 119 2.48 -84.31 -4.60
C TYR A 119 2.34 -83.68 -3.21
N ASN A 120 2.72 -84.39 -2.15
CA ASN A 120 2.68 -83.83 -0.80
C ASN A 120 3.64 -82.64 -0.65
N VAL A 121 4.86 -82.74 -1.19
CA VAL A 121 5.83 -81.64 -1.19
C VAL A 121 5.30 -80.44 -2.00
N LEU A 122 4.74 -80.70 -3.20
CA LEU A 122 4.19 -79.66 -4.05
C LEU A 122 2.96 -78.99 -3.42
N GLY A 123 2.05 -79.78 -2.85
CA GLY A 123 0.86 -79.30 -2.16
C GLY A 123 1.20 -78.43 -0.96
N ASN A 124 2.16 -78.85 -0.14
CA ASN A 124 2.67 -78.04 0.97
C ASN A 124 3.28 -76.72 0.48
N LYS A 125 4.13 -76.76 -0.57
CA LYS A 125 4.69 -75.53 -1.16
C LYS A 125 3.60 -74.61 -1.69
N MET A 126 2.61 -75.13 -2.42
CA MET A 126 1.50 -74.34 -2.95
C MET A 126 0.68 -73.70 -1.82
N TYR A 127 0.45 -74.42 -0.72
CA TYR A 127 -0.23 -73.88 0.45
C TYR A 127 0.54 -72.73 1.09
N GLU A 128 1.85 -72.88 1.30
CA GLU A 128 2.70 -71.81 1.85
C GLU A 128 2.75 -70.59 0.93
N HIS A 129 2.87 -70.78 -0.39
CA HIS A 129 2.81 -69.69 -1.36
C HIS A 129 1.46 -68.96 -1.34
N LYS A 130 0.36 -69.71 -1.27
CA LYS A 130 -0.99 -69.13 -1.16
C LYS A 130 -1.11 -68.28 0.10
N LYS A 131 -0.68 -68.81 1.24
CA LYS A 131 -0.71 -68.10 2.53
C LYS A 131 0.15 -66.84 2.52
N ALA A 132 1.35 -66.90 1.95
CA ALA A 132 2.23 -65.75 1.81
C ALA A 132 1.61 -64.67 0.90
N PHE A 133 0.99 -65.07 -0.21
CA PHE A 133 0.31 -64.17 -1.12
C PHE A 133 -0.92 -63.50 -0.48
N GLU A 134 -1.74 -64.26 0.24
CA GLU A 134 -2.87 -63.72 1.00
C GLU A 134 -2.41 -62.74 2.09
N SER A 135 -1.31 -63.05 2.80
CA SER A 135 -0.71 -62.13 3.77
C SER A 135 -0.24 -60.83 3.11
N LEU A 136 0.38 -60.89 1.93
CA LEU A 136 0.83 -59.72 1.19
C LEU A 136 -0.36 -58.84 0.76
N ILE A 137 -1.45 -59.45 0.27
CA ILE A 137 -2.67 -58.72 -0.08
C ILE A 137 -3.24 -58.00 1.14
N GLN A 138 -3.35 -58.67 2.28
CA GLN A 138 -3.88 -58.05 3.49
C GLN A 138 -2.99 -56.93 4.00
N ASN A 139 -1.67 -57.12 3.95
CA ASN A 139 -0.71 -56.08 4.32
C ASN A 139 -0.88 -54.84 3.43
N ASN A 140 -0.85 -55.02 2.11
CA ASN A 140 -1.02 -53.91 1.16
C ASN A 140 -2.36 -53.20 1.33
N LYS A 141 -3.44 -53.94 1.62
CA LYS A 141 -4.76 -53.37 1.91
C LYS A 141 -4.73 -52.52 3.19
N SER A 142 -4.05 -52.98 4.23
CA SER A 142 -3.91 -52.22 5.48
C SER A 142 -3.06 -50.96 5.31
N GLU A 143 -1.96 -51.05 4.56
CA GLU A 143 -1.09 -49.93 4.25
C GLU A 143 -1.81 -48.87 3.42
N HIS A 144 -2.58 -49.29 2.40
CA HIS A 144 -3.43 -48.39 1.62
C HIS A 144 -4.43 -47.65 2.51
N ARG A 145 -5.13 -48.36 3.41
CA ARG A 145 -6.09 -47.72 4.34
C ARG A 145 -5.42 -46.72 5.27
N LEU A 146 -4.19 -47.01 5.72
CA LEU A 146 -3.42 -46.09 6.56
C LEU A 146 -3.04 -44.82 5.77
N LYS A 147 -2.51 -44.97 4.55
CA LYS A 147 -2.15 -43.84 3.68
C LYS A 147 -3.36 -42.96 3.35
N GLU A 148 -4.50 -43.58 3.03
CA GLU A 148 -5.75 -42.88 2.79
C GLU A 148 -6.19 -42.08 4.03
N GLY A 149 -6.14 -42.68 5.23
CA GLY A 149 -6.46 -41.98 6.47
C GLY A 149 -5.53 -40.79 6.75
N MET A 150 -4.24 -40.92 6.45
CA MET A 150 -3.28 -39.82 6.58
C MET A 150 -3.59 -38.67 5.61
N LEU A 151 -3.88 -38.98 4.34
CA LEU A 151 -4.25 -37.99 3.33
C LEU A 151 -5.54 -37.26 3.73
N GLN A 152 -6.56 -37.97 4.20
CA GLN A 152 -7.79 -37.34 4.66
C GLN A 152 -7.58 -36.40 5.86
N MET A 153 -6.70 -36.79 6.80
CA MET A 153 -6.33 -35.92 7.91
C MET A 153 -5.61 -34.65 7.43
N GLU A 154 -4.66 -34.75 6.50
CA GLU A 154 -3.97 -33.59 5.93
C GLU A 154 -4.93 -32.68 5.15
N ILE A 155 -5.83 -33.25 4.34
CA ILE A 155 -6.87 -32.51 3.64
C ILE A 155 -7.73 -31.73 4.64
N GLY A 156 -8.12 -32.34 5.76
CA GLY A 156 -8.86 -31.67 6.83
C GLY A 156 -8.09 -30.48 7.41
N LYS A 157 -6.81 -30.68 7.75
CA LYS A 157 -5.93 -29.60 8.26
C LYS A 157 -5.76 -28.46 7.25
N LEU A 158 -5.63 -28.78 5.96
CA LEU A 158 -5.53 -27.76 4.90
C LEU A 158 -6.85 -26.99 4.77
N LYS A 159 -7.99 -27.67 4.82
CA LYS A 159 -9.31 -27.04 4.76
C LYS A 159 -9.51 -26.03 5.89
N ASP A 160 -9.15 -26.40 7.12
CA ASP A 160 -9.26 -25.51 8.28
C ASP A 160 -8.36 -24.27 8.12
N ARG A 161 -7.12 -24.45 7.62
CA ARG A 161 -6.20 -23.33 7.34
C ARG A 161 -6.74 -22.39 6.28
N ILE A 162 -7.31 -22.92 5.20
CA ILE A 162 -7.92 -22.11 4.12
C ILE A 162 -9.09 -21.30 4.69
N LEU A 163 -9.93 -21.89 5.53
CA LEU A 163 -11.07 -21.20 6.14
C LEU A 163 -10.62 -20.05 7.06
N VAL A 164 -9.57 -20.26 7.86
CA VAL A 164 -8.97 -19.19 8.68
C VAL A 164 -8.39 -18.08 7.80
N GLN A 165 -7.69 -18.42 6.71
CA GLN A 165 -7.15 -17.44 5.77
C GLN A 165 -8.25 -16.62 5.07
N ASP A 166 -9.36 -17.25 4.71
CA ASP A 166 -10.51 -16.59 4.08
C ASP A 166 -11.19 -15.59 5.05
N ALA A 167 -11.33 -15.98 6.31
CA ALA A 167 -11.82 -15.08 7.37
C ALA A 167 -10.88 -13.88 7.57
N HIS A 168 -9.56 -14.10 7.61
CA HIS A 168 -8.58 -13.03 7.71
C HIS A 168 -8.63 -12.08 6.50
N MET A 169 -8.79 -12.61 5.29
CA MET A 169 -8.92 -11.80 4.07
C MET A 169 -10.16 -10.91 4.11
N THR A 170 -11.28 -11.45 4.61
CA THR A 170 -12.52 -10.68 4.78
C THR A 170 -12.33 -9.50 5.73
N VAL A 171 -11.72 -9.73 6.90
CA VAL A 171 -11.44 -8.67 7.89
C VAL A 171 -10.52 -7.59 7.29
N LEU A 172 -9.45 -7.99 6.60
CA LEU A 172 -8.53 -7.05 5.94
C LEU A 172 -9.23 -6.21 4.87
N ASN A 173 -10.15 -6.79 4.10
CA ASN A 173 -10.92 -6.06 3.10
C ASN A 173 -11.88 -5.05 3.74
N ASP A 174 -12.53 -5.40 4.85
CA ASP A 174 -13.39 -4.48 5.60
C ASP A 174 -12.58 -3.32 6.19
N GLU A 175 -11.40 -3.59 6.77
CA GLU A 175 -10.49 -2.56 7.29
C GLU A 175 -9.97 -1.63 6.19
N LEU A 176 -9.59 -2.19 5.05
CA LEU A 176 -9.14 -1.41 3.89
C LEU A 176 -10.26 -0.51 3.37
N THR A 177 -11.48 -1.05 3.28
CA THR A 177 -12.66 -0.29 2.85
C THR A 177 -12.97 0.83 3.84
N GLY A 178 -12.94 0.56 5.14
CA GLY A 178 -13.12 1.57 6.19
C GLY A 178 -12.08 2.69 6.12
N THR A 179 -10.81 2.33 5.87
CA THR A 179 -9.72 3.30 5.70
C THR A 179 -9.93 4.18 4.48
N GLN A 180 -10.37 3.61 3.35
CA GLN A 180 -10.67 4.37 2.14
C GLN A 180 -11.80 5.39 2.34
N VAL A 181 -12.85 5.01 3.07
CA VAL A 181 -13.96 5.93 3.41
C VAL A 181 -13.45 7.09 4.27
N ALA A 182 -12.67 6.81 5.32
CA ALA A 182 -12.11 7.86 6.18
C ALA A 182 -11.18 8.82 5.41
N MET A 183 -10.39 8.31 4.46
CA MET A 183 -9.56 9.14 3.60
C MET A 183 -10.39 10.05 2.68
N LEU A 184 -11.51 9.56 2.15
CA LEU A 184 -12.41 10.34 1.32
C LEU A 184 -13.05 11.50 2.12
N ASP A 185 -13.51 11.21 3.34
CA ASP A 185 -14.08 12.22 4.25
C ASP A 185 -13.04 13.29 4.62
N THR A 186 -11.80 12.87 4.95
CA THR A 186 -10.70 13.81 5.20
C THR A 186 -10.41 14.67 3.98
N GLY A 187 -10.44 14.08 2.78
CA GLY A 187 -10.27 14.81 1.52
C GLY A 187 -11.36 15.86 1.29
N LYS A 188 -12.61 15.55 1.68
CA LYS A 188 -13.73 16.49 1.62
C LYS A 188 -13.53 17.66 2.60
N GLU A 189 -13.20 17.38 3.86
CA GLU A 189 -12.91 18.43 4.86
C GLU A 189 -11.78 19.36 4.40
N MET A 190 -10.72 18.80 3.80
CA MET A 190 -9.62 19.59 3.25
C MET A 190 -10.09 20.55 2.13
N MET A 191 -11.01 20.12 1.27
CA MET A 191 -11.58 20.99 0.24
C MET A 191 -12.44 22.11 0.83
N GLU A 192 -13.22 21.83 1.88
CA GLU A 192 -14.01 22.83 2.59
C GLU A 192 -13.10 23.88 3.28
N ILE A 193 -12.03 23.43 3.95
CA ILE A 193 -11.03 24.30 4.54
C ILE A 193 -10.36 25.18 3.46
N LYS A 194 -10.02 24.58 2.30
CA LYS A 194 -9.43 25.32 1.18
C LYS A 194 -10.39 26.41 0.66
N ALA A 195 -11.68 26.10 0.53
CA ALA A 195 -12.69 27.06 0.11
C ALA A 195 -12.85 28.19 1.13
N ALA A 196 -12.91 27.86 2.42
CA ALA A 196 -12.96 28.86 3.49
C ALA A 196 -11.73 29.77 3.51
N ASN A 197 -10.53 29.22 3.27
CA ASN A 197 -9.30 30.00 3.20
C ASN A 197 -9.32 31.00 2.03
N ILE A 198 -9.82 30.58 0.85
CA ILE A 198 -9.99 31.49 -0.30
C ILE A 198 -10.93 32.64 0.04
N LYS A 199 -12.06 32.34 0.70
CA LYS A 199 -13.03 33.36 1.12
C LYS A 199 -12.40 34.36 2.10
N LEU A 200 -11.70 33.89 3.13
CA LEU A 200 -11.02 34.73 4.10
C LEU A 200 -9.95 35.63 3.45
N ARG A 201 -9.19 35.11 2.48
CA ARG A 201 -8.23 35.93 1.72
C ARG A 201 -8.91 37.05 0.95
N HIS A 202 -10.07 36.78 0.35
CA HIS A 202 -10.84 37.78 -0.37
C HIS A 202 -11.44 38.84 0.57
N GLU A 203 -12.00 38.43 1.71
CA GLU A 203 -12.49 39.33 2.75
C GLU A 203 -11.37 40.21 3.30
N LEU A 204 -10.19 39.65 3.57
CA LEU A 204 -9.01 40.39 4.00
C LEU A 204 -8.58 41.43 2.95
N ALA A 205 -8.55 41.05 1.67
CA ALA A 205 -8.23 41.98 0.58
C ALA A 205 -9.27 43.10 0.47
N SER A 206 -10.56 42.79 0.66
CA SER A 206 -11.64 43.78 0.68
C SER A 206 -11.53 44.75 1.87
N LEU A 207 -11.17 44.25 3.06
CA LEU A 207 -10.91 45.08 4.24
C LEU A 207 -9.68 45.98 4.05
N LYS A 208 -8.60 45.46 3.46
CA LYS A 208 -7.43 46.27 3.08
C LYS A 208 -7.80 47.38 2.09
N ALA A 209 -8.68 47.09 1.13
CA ALA A 209 -9.15 48.08 0.15
C ALA A 209 -10.11 49.12 0.73
N SER A 210 -10.85 48.81 1.79
CA SER A 210 -11.90 49.70 2.34
C SER A 210 -11.46 50.58 3.51
N GLY A 211 -10.33 50.29 4.15
CA GLY A 211 -10.17 50.64 5.57
C GLY A 211 -9.28 51.81 5.96
N VAL A 212 -8.21 52.15 5.24
CA VAL A 212 -7.31 53.21 5.73
C VAL A 212 -6.75 54.03 4.59
N THR A 213 -7.31 55.22 4.39
CA THR A 213 -6.67 56.24 3.56
C THR A 213 -5.42 56.72 4.29
N PRO A 214 -4.26 56.80 3.62
CA PRO A 214 -3.04 57.33 4.20
C PRO A 214 -3.26 58.76 4.74
N PRO A 215 -2.66 59.12 5.89
CA PRO A 215 -2.83 60.46 6.47
C PRO A 215 -2.10 61.50 5.61
N HIS A 216 -2.76 62.60 5.28
CA HIS A 216 -2.16 63.73 4.55
C HIS A 216 -1.59 64.79 5.50
N TYR A 217 -0.49 65.43 5.12
CA TYR A 217 0.12 66.52 5.89
C TYR A 217 0.32 67.77 5.05
N SER A 218 -0.45 68.81 5.38
CA SER A 218 -0.42 70.11 4.71
C SER A 218 0.52 71.14 5.35
N GLY A 219 1.31 70.74 6.36
CA GLY A 219 2.20 71.64 7.12
C GLY A 219 1.58 72.29 8.35
N LYS A 220 0.32 71.98 8.67
CA LYS A 220 -0.40 72.44 9.88
C LYS A 220 -0.50 71.31 10.90
N GLY A 221 -0.14 71.58 12.15
CA GLY A 221 -0.14 70.60 13.24
C GLY A 221 1.20 69.89 13.45
N SER A 222 1.23 68.97 14.41
CA SER A 222 2.42 68.22 14.82
C SER A 222 2.92 67.31 13.68
N LEU A 223 4.14 67.56 13.21
CA LEU A 223 4.82 66.71 12.24
C LEU A 223 5.06 65.31 12.83
N GLU A 224 5.42 65.23 14.11
CA GLU A 224 5.63 63.99 14.85
C GLU A 224 4.37 63.12 14.89
N ASP A 225 3.19 63.72 15.13
CA ASP A 225 1.93 62.98 15.20
C ASP A 225 1.55 62.42 13.82
N TRP A 226 1.77 63.20 12.76
CA TRP A 226 1.57 62.72 11.39
C TRP A 226 2.52 61.59 11.02
N LEU A 227 3.81 61.71 11.36
CA LEU A 227 4.79 60.65 11.11
C LEU A 227 4.45 59.36 11.86
N GLN A 228 3.91 59.46 13.07
CA GLN A 228 3.44 58.30 13.83
C GLN A 228 2.22 57.65 13.14
N GLN A 229 1.23 58.45 12.72
CA GLN A 229 0.05 57.94 12.00
C GLN A 229 0.42 57.30 10.66
N LEU A 230 1.34 57.91 9.91
CA LEU A 230 1.84 57.38 8.65
C LEU A 230 2.61 56.07 8.86
N GLY A 231 3.43 55.98 9.92
CA GLY A 231 4.13 54.75 10.29
C GLY A 231 3.17 53.60 10.63
N ILE A 232 2.08 53.88 11.36
CA ILE A 232 1.03 52.90 11.65
C ILE A 232 0.36 52.43 10.36
N TRP A 233 0.04 53.35 9.45
CA TRP A 233 -0.55 53.03 8.16
C TRP A 233 0.36 52.17 7.28
N MET A 234 1.65 52.53 7.19
CA MET A 234 2.66 51.77 6.44
C MET A 234 2.82 50.36 6.99
N TRP A 235 2.84 50.20 8.32
CA TRP A 235 2.90 48.90 8.98
C TRP A 235 1.69 48.03 8.62
N TRP A 236 0.48 48.60 8.64
CA TRP A 236 -0.76 47.90 8.29
C TRP A 236 -0.81 47.46 6.81
N ASN A 237 -0.08 48.16 5.94
CA ASN A 237 0.01 47.89 4.51
C ASN A 237 1.29 47.13 4.11
N GLU A 238 2.07 46.63 5.08
CA GLU A 238 3.31 45.88 4.85
C GLU A 238 4.37 46.67 4.03
N ILE A 239 4.34 47.99 4.10
CA ILE A 239 5.29 48.90 3.44
C ILE A 239 6.53 48.99 4.32
N ASN A 240 7.47 48.06 4.09
CA ASN A 240 8.66 47.90 4.92
C ASN A 240 9.94 48.43 4.25
N ASP A 241 9.93 48.56 2.92
CA ASP A 241 11.04 49.07 2.13
C ASP A 241 11.17 50.60 2.23
N ASP A 242 12.41 51.09 2.39
CA ASP A 242 12.67 52.51 2.63
C ASP A 242 12.32 53.39 1.41
N GLU A 243 12.60 52.94 0.19
CA GLU A 243 12.20 53.70 -1.00
C GLU A 243 10.67 53.78 -1.13
N HIS A 244 9.97 52.69 -0.81
CA HIS A 244 8.51 52.66 -0.80
C HIS A 244 7.92 53.55 0.29
N LYS A 245 8.52 53.56 1.50
CA LYS A 245 8.12 54.48 2.58
C LYS A 245 8.31 55.94 2.20
N ILE A 246 9.47 56.29 1.64
CA ILE A 246 9.76 57.67 1.21
C ILE A 246 8.79 58.10 0.10
N THR A 247 8.56 57.24 -0.88
CA THR A 247 7.63 57.51 -1.98
C THR A 247 6.21 57.75 -1.45
N MET A 248 5.74 56.90 -0.52
CA MET A 248 4.44 57.06 0.10
C MET A 248 4.36 58.31 0.97
N ALA A 249 5.40 58.66 1.72
CA ALA A 249 5.42 59.91 2.47
C ALA A 249 5.33 61.14 1.55
N LEU A 250 6.08 61.16 0.44
CA LEU A 250 6.05 62.24 -0.55
C LEU A 250 4.67 62.43 -1.19
N LEU A 251 3.96 61.33 -1.50
CA LEU A 251 2.60 61.39 -2.09
C LEU A 251 1.56 62.00 -1.15
N HIS A 252 1.80 61.98 0.16
CA HIS A 252 0.87 62.46 1.18
C HIS A 252 1.35 63.74 1.89
N LEU A 253 2.47 64.31 1.44
CA LEU A 253 2.83 65.69 1.76
C LEU A 253 2.07 66.63 0.83
N GLU A 254 1.52 67.70 1.39
CA GLU A 254 0.77 68.72 0.67
C GLU A 254 1.30 70.12 0.96
N GLY A 255 1.05 71.05 0.02
CA GLY A 255 1.33 72.47 0.20
C GLY A 255 2.81 72.78 0.44
N GLY A 256 3.10 73.58 1.47
CA GLY A 256 4.45 74.00 1.81
C GLY A 256 5.38 72.81 2.11
N ALA A 257 4.89 71.81 2.85
CA ALA A 257 5.66 70.63 3.23
C ALA A 257 6.14 69.83 2.01
N PHE A 258 5.31 69.67 0.99
CA PHE A 258 5.69 69.06 -0.28
C PHE A 258 6.74 69.89 -1.03
N THR A 259 6.58 71.22 -1.03
CA THR A 259 7.50 72.15 -1.71
C THR A 259 8.91 72.08 -1.13
N TYR A 260 9.04 71.90 0.19
CA TYR A 260 10.35 71.75 0.85
C TYR A 260 11.04 70.42 0.57
N MET A 261 10.26 69.38 0.28
CA MET A 261 10.78 68.08 -0.14
C MET A 261 10.83 67.93 -1.68
N SER A 262 10.77 69.05 -2.41
CA SER A 262 10.76 69.05 -3.88
C SER A 262 12.00 68.41 -4.50
N GLU A 263 13.16 68.46 -3.83
CA GLU A 263 14.36 67.75 -4.27
C GLU A 263 14.15 66.22 -4.23
N TYR A 264 13.58 65.70 -3.14
CA TYR A 264 13.19 64.30 -3.03
C TYR A 264 12.09 63.92 -4.03
N ALA A 265 11.11 64.79 -4.26
CA ALA A 265 10.08 64.58 -5.27
C ALA A 265 10.67 64.52 -6.70
N THR A 266 11.68 65.36 -6.99
CA THR A 266 12.38 65.37 -8.27
C THR A 266 13.21 64.10 -8.46
N ARG A 267 13.93 63.66 -7.42
CA ARG A 267 14.67 62.39 -7.43
C ARG A 267 13.72 61.19 -7.61
N ALA A 268 12.58 61.18 -6.92
CA ALA A 268 11.57 60.13 -7.04
C ALA A 268 10.98 60.08 -8.46
N ALA A 269 10.64 61.23 -9.05
CA ALA A 269 10.17 61.32 -10.42
C ALA A 269 11.22 60.85 -11.44
N ALA A 270 12.50 61.11 -11.18
CA ALA A 270 13.63 60.65 -11.97
C ALA A 270 14.04 59.19 -11.69
N ARG A 271 13.32 58.47 -10.80
CA ARG A 271 13.65 57.11 -10.34
C ARG A 271 15.08 56.97 -9.80
N GLN A 272 15.58 58.02 -9.17
CA GLN A 272 16.87 58.01 -8.50
C GLN A 272 16.72 57.47 -7.07
N ALA A 273 17.80 56.92 -6.53
CA ALA A 273 17.82 56.40 -5.17
C ALA A 273 17.45 57.50 -4.16
N LEU A 274 16.46 57.19 -3.32
CA LEU A 274 15.93 58.12 -2.33
C LEU A 274 16.68 58.08 -1.00
N GLY A 275 17.53 57.08 -0.80
CA GLY A 275 18.29 56.91 0.44
C GLY A 275 17.47 56.23 1.52
N THR A 276 17.84 56.44 2.78
CA THR A 276 17.21 55.77 3.91
C THR A 276 15.99 56.54 4.42
N TRP A 277 15.04 55.82 5.02
CA TRP A 277 13.88 56.45 5.66
C TRP A 277 14.31 57.42 6.76
N GLU A 278 15.38 57.10 7.50
CA GLU A 278 15.91 57.93 8.58
C GLU A 278 16.44 59.27 8.06
N ASP A 279 17.22 59.28 6.97
CA ASP A 279 17.74 60.49 6.35
C ASP A 279 16.61 61.41 5.88
N PHE A 280 15.59 60.83 5.23
CA PHE A 280 14.41 61.56 4.79
C PHE A 280 13.69 62.26 5.96
N ILE A 281 13.48 61.54 7.06
CA ILE A 281 12.81 62.09 8.26
C ILE A 281 13.65 63.19 8.92
N ASN A 282 14.96 63.00 9.00
CA ASN A 282 15.87 63.99 9.57
C ASN A 282 15.85 65.28 8.74
N ILE A 283 15.91 65.18 7.42
CA ILE A 283 15.82 66.32 6.51
C ILE A 283 14.46 67.01 6.63
N LEU A 284 13.36 66.24 6.63
CA LEU A 284 12.01 66.78 6.79
C LEU A 284 11.87 67.55 8.10
N LYS A 285 12.37 67.00 9.21
CA LYS A 285 12.37 67.67 10.53
C LYS A 285 13.26 68.89 10.56
N VAL A 286 14.44 68.87 9.95
CA VAL A 286 15.35 70.03 9.90
C VAL A 286 14.72 71.17 9.10
N ASN A 287 14.19 70.88 7.91
CA ASN A 287 13.54 71.86 7.04
C ASN A 287 12.27 72.45 7.68
N TYR A 288 11.55 71.65 8.48
CA TYR A 288 10.40 72.15 9.24
C TYR A 288 10.82 72.95 10.49
N ARG A 289 11.91 72.57 11.19
CA ARG A 289 12.44 73.31 12.35
C ARG A 289 13.06 74.66 11.99
N THR A 290 13.59 74.83 10.77
CA THR A 290 13.99 76.16 10.26
C THR A 290 12.82 77.12 10.09
N LEU A 291 11.60 76.61 10.20
CA LEU A 291 10.34 77.36 10.18
C LEU A 291 9.71 77.48 11.57
N ASP A 292 10.39 77.09 12.66
CA ASP A 292 9.86 77.25 14.02
C ASP A 292 9.44 78.71 14.24
N PRO A 293 8.13 79.01 14.13
CA PRO A 293 7.65 80.38 14.21
C PRO A 293 7.98 80.96 15.59
N ASP A 294 8.14 80.09 16.58
CA ASP A 294 8.45 80.47 17.95
C ASP A 294 9.87 81.05 18.08
N LYS A 295 10.83 80.64 17.24
CA LYS A 295 12.19 81.23 17.26
C LYS A 295 12.24 82.63 16.66
N ASP A 296 11.58 82.85 15.53
CA ASP A 296 11.48 84.19 14.92
C ASP A 296 10.64 85.14 15.78
N VAL A 297 9.55 84.64 16.37
CA VAL A 297 8.72 85.41 17.31
C VAL A 297 9.48 85.71 18.60
N GLN A 298 10.26 84.77 19.15
CA GLN A 298 11.14 85.05 20.30
C GLN A 298 12.18 86.13 19.99
N GLN A 299 12.85 86.06 18.83
CA GLN A 299 13.82 87.10 18.45
C GLN A 299 13.15 88.47 18.29
N HIS A 300 11.95 88.53 17.70
CA HIS A 300 11.18 89.77 17.63
C HIS A 300 10.74 90.29 18.99
N LEU A 301 10.31 89.42 19.91
CA LEU A 301 9.98 89.81 21.28
C LEU A 301 11.20 90.37 22.02
N LYS A 302 12.39 89.77 21.81
CA LYS A 302 13.66 90.27 22.37
C LYS A 302 14.02 91.65 21.81
N ASP A 303 13.90 91.83 20.51
CA ASP A 303 14.15 93.11 19.85
C ASP A 303 13.16 94.20 20.29
N ILE A 304 11.93 93.82 20.65
CA ILE A 304 10.94 94.74 21.24
C ILE A 304 11.33 95.10 22.67
N CYS A 305 11.78 94.16 23.50
CA CYS A 305 12.21 94.47 24.87
C CYS A 305 13.43 95.41 24.88
N GLY A 306 14.36 95.25 23.94
CA GLY A 306 15.58 96.08 23.85
C GLY A 306 15.39 97.50 23.28
N LYS A 307 14.17 97.91 22.88
CA LYS A 307 13.90 99.23 22.26
C LYS A 307 13.30 100.23 23.24
N THR A 308 13.63 101.51 23.07
CA THR A 308 12.99 102.60 23.85
C THR A 308 11.69 103.04 23.18
N TYR A 309 10.59 103.05 23.95
CA TYR A 309 9.27 103.46 23.47
C TYR A 309 8.80 104.77 24.12
N PRO A 310 8.05 105.63 23.40
CA PRO A 310 7.57 106.91 23.94
C PRO A 310 6.56 106.76 25.09
N THR A 311 5.78 105.67 25.10
CA THR A 311 4.79 105.36 26.14
C THR A 311 4.71 103.86 26.40
N MET A 312 4.33 103.47 27.63
CA MET A 312 4.14 102.06 27.99
C MET A 312 3.06 101.37 27.14
N VAL A 313 2.04 102.12 26.71
CA VAL A 313 0.97 101.62 25.84
C VAL A 313 1.53 101.19 24.48
N SER A 314 2.41 102.00 23.88
CA SER A 314 3.03 101.66 22.59
C SER A 314 3.96 100.43 22.64
N PHE A 315 4.62 100.20 23.79
CA PHE A 315 5.37 98.97 24.02
C PHE A 315 4.42 97.78 24.15
N ALA A 316 3.39 97.90 24.99
CA ALA A 316 2.45 96.82 25.26
C ALA A 316 1.71 96.38 24.00
N GLU A 317 1.29 97.31 23.13
CA GLU A 317 0.65 96.97 21.85
C GLU A 317 1.57 96.16 20.92
N GLN A 318 2.82 96.62 20.76
CA GLN A 318 3.82 95.93 19.94
C GLN A 318 4.16 94.56 20.53
N PHE A 319 4.39 94.48 21.84
CA PHE A 319 4.73 93.23 22.52
C PHE A 319 3.57 92.24 22.47
N CYS A 320 2.33 92.67 22.76
CA CYS A 320 1.15 91.81 22.71
C CYS A 320 0.87 91.27 21.31
N GLN A 321 1.07 92.07 20.26
CA GLN A 321 0.88 91.63 18.86
C GLN A 321 1.75 90.44 18.49
N TRP A 322 2.95 90.35 19.05
CA TRP A 322 3.88 89.25 18.82
C TRP A 322 3.74 88.15 19.87
N ALA A 323 3.45 88.49 21.12
CA ALA A 323 3.24 87.53 22.20
C ALA A 323 2.02 86.62 21.96
N THR A 324 0.99 87.10 21.26
CA THR A 324 -0.16 86.27 20.86
C THR A 324 0.16 85.25 19.76
N LYS A 325 1.33 85.34 19.12
CA LYS A 325 1.76 84.42 18.07
C LYS A 325 2.60 83.26 18.58
N ILE A 326 2.99 83.27 19.87
CA ILE A 326 3.75 82.21 20.53
C ILE A 326 2.91 81.61 21.66
N ASN A 327 3.00 80.29 21.85
CA ASN A 327 2.21 79.58 22.86
C ASN A 327 2.89 79.56 24.24
N LEU A 328 3.26 80.74 24.77
CA LEU A 328 3.84 80.89 26.10
C LEU A 328 2.78 81.32 27.12
N GLY A 329 2.80 80.69 28.31
CA GLY A 329 1.94 81.10 29.42
C GLY A 329 2.28 82.50 29.94
N HIS A 330 1.31 83.23 30.50
CA HIS A 330 1.49 84.61 30.98
C HIS A 330 2.68 84.76 31.94
N THR A 331 2.97 83.77 32.79
CA THR A 331 4.11 83.78 33.71
C THR A 331 5.46 83.78 32.99
N ALA A 332 5.57 83.05 31.87
CA ALA A 332 6.77 83.00 31.06
C ALA A 332 6.97 84.33 30.29
N LEU A 333 5.89 84.91 29.77
CA LEU A 333 5.93 86.22 29.09
C LEU A 333 6.32 87.36 30.05
N ILE A 334 5.86 87.33 31.31
CA ILE A 334 6.26 88.30 32.33
C ILE A 334 7.74 88.14 32.68
N GLY A 335 8.22 86.91 32.84
CA GLY A 335 9.65 86.64 33.03
C GLY A 335 10.50 87.19 31.88
N TYR A 336 10.01 87.05 30.66
CA TYR A 336 10.69 87.53 29.45
C TYR A 336 10.89 89.04 29.41
N ILE A 337 9.90 89.83 29.87
CA ILE A 337 9.99 91.29 29.97
C ILE A 337 10.94 91.72 31.12
N ALA A 338 11.07 90.91 32.16
CA ALA A 338 11.92 91.23 33.31
C ALA A 338 13.41 90.94 33.06
N GLU A 339 13.71 90.04 32.11
CA GLU A 339 15.07 89.55 31.80
C GLU A 339 15.75 90.34 30.67
N HIS A 340 14.99 91.11 29.89
CA HIS A 340 15.45 91.87 28.71
C HIS A 340 14.95 93.31 28.78
#